data_AF-A0AAV7ZHR4-F1
#
_entry.id   AF-A0AAV7ZHR4-F1
#
_cell.length_a   1.000
_cell.length_b   1.000
_cell.length_c   1.000
_cell.angle_alpha   90.00
_cell.angle_beta   90.00
_cell.angle_gamma   90.00
#
_symmetry.space_group_name_H-M   'P 1'
#
loop_
_entity.id
_entity.type
_entity.pdbx_description
1 polymer ?
#
loop_
_entity_poly.entity_id
_entity_poly.type
_entity_poly.pdbx_seq_one_letter_code
_entity_poly.pdbx_strand_id
1 'polypeptide(L)'
;MLSSIQYLENQNNDSFSKFKKAKYILYSDVQSLSSSLKILATINPKSPPLFQYVHQLLQDSKIYVPPPIVKPKNPELQKRLDKLRRANEDREYAKMVKDLPFNNAQNNYSKRESYGSILGEIGIGVDSGITIIAVFFVVAFVGKYLSDSKVLPYVWATIAAVCVLVIEVSLFLIRIYKKEKREKLIKSRSNLNQQKAIMKNTNDKPQNNNKKKITKEKKEK
;
A
#
# COMPACT_ATOMS: atom_id res chain seq x y z
N MET A 1 -48.33 42.32 -35.07
CA MET A 1 -48.41 41.44 -33.87
C MET A 1 -48.87 40.02 -34.21
N LEU A 2 -49.90 39.83 -35.04
CA LEU A 2 -50.33 38.50 -35.49
C LEU A 2 -49.26 37.74 -36.32
N SER A 3 -48.46 38.45 -37.14
CA SER A 3 -47.38 37.86 -37.93
C SER A 3 -46.20 37.31 -37.10
N SER A 4 -45.90 37.94 -35.96
CA SER A 4 -44.80 37.53 -35.07
C SER A 4 -45.14 36.32 -34.20
N ILE A 5 -46.41 36.19 -33.81
CA ILE A 5 -46.91 35.01 -33.08
C ILE A 5 -46.93 33.79 -34.02
N GLN A 6 -47.36 33.97 -35.26
CA GLN A 6 -47.42 32.91 -36.26
C GLN A 6 -46.02 32.40 -36.67
N TYR A 7 -44.99 33.26 -36.60
CA TYR A 7 -43.60 32.86 -36.84
C TYR A 7 -43.02 32.01 -35.68
N LEU A 8 -43.40 32.31 -34.44
CA LEU A 8 -42.98 31.54 -33.25
C LEU A 8 -43.70 30.18 -33.14
N GLU A 9 -44.94 30.10 -33.61
CA GLU A 9 -45.71 28.86 -33.63
C GLU A 9 -45.19 27.87 -34.70
N ASN A 10 -44.75 28.39 -35.86
CA ASN A 10 -44.22 27.55 -36.93
C ASN A 10 -42.84 26.93 -36.59
N GLN A 11 -41.97 27.70 -35.92
CA GLN A 11 -40.67 27.21 -35.42
C GLN A 11 -40.81 26.17 -34.28
N ASN A 12 -41.86 26.29 -33.47
CA ASN A 12 -42.16 25.31 -32.42
C ASN A 12 -42.68 24.00 -33.03
N ASN A 13 -43.55 24.03 -34.03
CA ASN A 13 -44.13 22.83 -34.64
C ASN A 13 -43.09 21.92 -35.32
N ASP A 14 -42.11 22.50 -36.03
CA ASP A 14 -41.01 21.72 -36.61
C ASP A 14 -40.14 21.06 -35.54
N SER A 15 -39.94 21.74 -34.41
CA SER A 15 -39.18 21.21 -33.27
C SER A 15 -39.92 20.06 -32.57
N PHE A 16 -41.23 20.16 -32.36
CA PHE A 16 -42.06 19.10 -31.74
C PHE A 16 -42.16 17.83 -32.59
N SER A 17 -42.13 17.94 -33.93
CA SER A 17 -42.12 16.77 -34.82
C SER A 17 -40.85 15.91 -34.64
N LYS A 18 -39.72 16.54 -34.30
CA LYS A 18 -38.42 15.90 -34.06
C LYS A 18 -38.38 15.15 -32.73
N PHE A 19 -39.09 15.62 -31.71
CA PHE A 19 -39.14 15.00 -30.38
C PHE A 19 -40.02 13.73 -30.33
N LYS A 20 -41.01 13.56 -31.21
CA LYS A 20 -41.81 12.31 -31.28
C LYS A 20 -40.99 11.06 -31.63
N LYS A 21 -39.76 11.22 -32.11
CA LYS A 21 -38.89 10.12 -32.55
C LYS A 21 -37.52 10.07 -31.84
N ALA A 22 -37.29 10.92 -30.84
CA ALA A 22 -35.99 11.05 -30.19
C ALA A 22 -35.78 9.98 -29.10
N LYS A 23 -34.76 9.12 -29.28
CA LYS A 23 -34.38 8.06 -28.32
C LYS A 23 -33.69 8.60 -27.06
N TYR A 24 -33.13 9.81 -27.12
CA TYR A 24 -32.42 10.45 -26.03
C TYR A 24 -32.85 11.92 -25.94
N ILE A 25 -33.04 12.41 -24.72
CA ILE A 25 -33.31 13.82 -24.42
C ILE A 25 -32.07 14.37 -23.74
N LEU A 26 -31.54 15.49 -24.25
CA LEU A 26 -30.38 16.14 -23.65
C LEU A 26 -30.82 16.93 -22.42
N TYR A 27 -29.98 16.95 -21.39
CA TYR A 27 -30.30 17.64 -20.13
C TYR A 27 -30.55 19.14 -20.30
N SER A 28 -29.84 19.79 -21.25
CA SER A 28 -30.03 21.20 -21.61
C SER A 28 -31.47 21.53 -22.02
N ASP A 29 -32.13 20.59 -22.68
CA ASP A 29 -33.45 20.81 -23.26
C ASP A 29 -34.51 20.75 -22.15
N VAL A 30 -34.33 19.84 -21.19
CA VAL A 30 -35.14 19.75 -19.97
C VAL A 30 -34.99 21.01 -19.10
N GLN A 31 -33.77 21.54 -18.99
CA GLN A 31 -33.49 22.77 -18.26
C GLN A 31 -34.15 23.99 -18.92
N SER A 32 -34.11 24.06 -20.24
CA SER A 32 -34.74 25.13 -21.02
C SER A 32 -36.26 25.07 -20.89
N LEU A 33 -36.85 23.88 -21.00
CA LEU A 33 -38.28 23.66 -20.79
C LEU A 33 -38.73 24.09 -19.40
N SER A 34 -38.02 23.68 -18.35
CA SER A 34 -38.31 24.05 -16.96
C SER A 34 -38.29 25.57 -16.74
N SER A 35 -37.32 26.26 -17.34
CA SER A 35 -37.20 27.72 -17.25
C SER A 35 -38.36 28.43 -17.94
N SER A 36 -38.73 28.00 -19.14
CA SER A 36 -39.88 28.52 -19.88
C SER A 36 -41.20 28.30 -19.14
N LEU A 37 -41.39 27.12 -18.53
CA LEU A 37 -42.59 26.78 -17.76
C LEU A 37 -42.74 27.66 -16.51
N LYS A 38 -41.63 27.95 -15.82
CA LYS A 38 -41.62 28.89 -14.68
C LYS A 38 -42.02 30.30 -15.10
N ILE A 39 -41.51 30.78 -16.23
CA ILE A 39 -41.84 32.11 -16.77
C ILE A 39 -43.33 32.18 -17.13
N LEU A 40 -43.87 31.13 -17.76
CA LEU A 40 -45.30 31.07 -18.12
C LEU A 40 -46.21 30.97 -16.89
N ALA A 41 -45.78 30.23 -15.86
CA ALA A 41 -46.49 30.16 -14.58
C ALA A 41 -46.58 31.52 -13.88
N THR A 42 -45.53 32.36 -13.97
CA THR A 42 -45.57 33.73 -13.45
C THR A 42 -46.49 34.68 -14.24
N ILE A 43 -46.73 34.40 -15.53
CA ILE A 43 -47.52 35.28 -16.41
C ILE A 43 -49.02 34.93 -16.34
N ASN A 44 -49.39 33.67 -16.12
CA ASN A 44 -50.80 33.25 -16.09
C ASN A 44 -51.12 32.28 -14.94
N PRO A 45 -51.57 32.79 -13.78
CA PRO A 45 -51.82 31.98 -12.58
C PRO A 45 -53.12 31.14 -12.63
N LYS A 46 -53.94 31.26 -13.70
CA LYS A 46 -55.24 30.56 -13.84
C LYS A 46 -55.24 29.41 -14.85
N SER A 47 -54.11 29.09 -15.47
CA SER A 47 -54.03 27.99 -16.45
C SER A 47 -54.10 26.61 -15.75
N PRO A 48 -54.73 25.59 -16.38
CA PRO A 48 -54.91 24.27 -15.76
C PRO A 48 -53.56 23.56 -15.49
N PRO A 49 -53.46 22.73 -14.44
CA PRO A 49 -52.21 22.20 -13.87
C PRO A 49 -51.55 21.08 -14.69
N LEU A 50 -51.82 20.98 -15.99
CA LEU A 50 -51.36 19.85 -16.83
C LEU A 50 -49.82 19.78 -16.98
N PHE A 51 -49.10 20.87 -16.70
CA PHE A 51 -47.65 20.96 -16.89
C PHE A 51 -46.90 21.45 -15.65
N GLN A 52 -47.50 21.47 -14.46
CA GLN A 52 -46.88 22.14 -13.30
C GLN A 52 -45.59 21.45 -12.81
N TYR A 53 -45.38 20.20 -13.21
CA TYR A 53 -44.30 19.38 -12.69
C TYR A 53 -43.55 18.67 -13.82
N VAL A 54 -42.38 19.19 -14.16
CA VAL A 54 -41.43 18.57 -15.11
C VAL A 54 -41.12 17.11 -14.74
N HIS A 55 -41.17 16.77 -13.45
CA HIS A 55 -40.97 15.40 -13.00
C HIS A 55 -42.08 14.42 -13.45
N GLN A 56 -43.32 14.88 -13.66
CA GLN A 56 -44.40 14.05 -14.18
C GLN A 56 -44.20 13.71 -15.66
N LEU A 57 -43.68 14.67 -16.43
CA LEU A 57 -43.31 14.46 -17.84
C LEU A 57 -42.12 13.50 -18.01
N LEU A 58 -41.27 13.41 -16.98
CA LEU A 58 -40.06 12.58 -16.97
C LEU A 58 -40.24 11.28 -16.18
N GLN A 59 -41.45 10.98 -15.69
CA GLN A 59 -41.71 9.87 -14.77
C GLN A 59 -41.32 8.50 -15.35
N ASP A 60 -41.50 8.30 -16.65
CA ASP A 60 -41.13 7.05 -17.35
C ASP A 60 -39.74 7.12 -18.04
N SER A 61 -39.02 8.24 -17.87
CA SER A 61 -37.69 8.40 -18.45
C SER A 61 -36.61 7.77 -17.57
N LYS A 62 -35.67 7.04 -18.19
CA LYS A 62 -34.51 6.47 -17.50
C LYS A 62 -33.26 7.27 -17.83
N ILE A 63 -32.42 7.50 -16.82
CA ILE A 63 -31.12 8.16 -17.00
C ILE A 63 -30.25 7.25 -17.88
N TYR A 64 -29.93 7.72 -19.08
CA TYR A 64 -29.02 7.02 -19.99
C TYR A 64 -27.58 7.47 -19.70
N VAL A 65 -26.77 6.55 -19.17
CA VAL A 65 -25.32 6.74 -19.07
C VAL A 65 -24.68 6.05 -20.27
N PRO A 66 -23.98 6.78 -21.16
CA PRO A 66 -23.33 6.15 -22.29
C PRO A 66 -22.30 5.12 -21.79
N PRO A 67 -22.22 3.93 -22.41
CA PRO A 67 -21.27 2.92 -21.99
C PRO A 67 -19.84 3.45 -22.16
N PRO A 68 -18.95 3.21 -21.19
CA PRO A 68 -17.59 3.70 -21.24
C PRO A 68 -16.87 3.12 -22.46
N ILE A 69 -16.27 4.00 -23.27
CA ILE A 69 -15.46 3.60 -24.41
C ILE A 69 -14.23 2.85 -23.88
N VAL A 70 -14.19 1.54 -24.11
CA VAL A 70 -13.05 0.70 -23.69
C VAL A 70 -11.87 1.02 -24.59
N LYS A 71 -10.90 1.76 -24.07
CA LYS A 71 -9.64 2.02 -24.78
C LYS A 71 -8.91 0.70 -25.04
N PRO A 72 -8.30 0.49 -26.22
CA PRO A 72 -7.50 -0.71 -26.48
C PRO A 72 -6.34 -0.78 -25.47
N LYS A 73 -6.20 -1.92 -24.80
CA LYS A 73 -5.21 -2.10 -23.73
C LYS A 73 -3.80 -2.12 -24.33
N ASN A 74 -2.94 -1.21 -23.86
CA ASN A 74 -1.53 -1.20 -24.24
C ASN A 74 -0.85 -2.54 -23.82
N PRO A 75 -0.17 -3.27 -24.74
CA PRO A 75 0.46 -4.56 -24.45
C PRO A 75 1.54 -4.49 -23.37
N GLU A 76 2.20 -3.35 -23.18
CA GLU A 76 3.18 -3.17 -22.11
C GLU A 76 2.53 -3.17 -20.72
N LEU A 77 1.33 -2.59 -20.61
CA LEU A 77 0.59 -2.55 -19.35
C LEU A 77 0.06 -3.93 -18.96
N GLN A 78 -0.31 -4.76 -19.93
CA GLN A 78 -0.72 -6.15 -19.67
C GLN A 78 0.45 -6.96 -19.09
N LYS A 79 1.64 -6.87 -19.68
CA LYS A 79 2.85 -7.54 -19.15
C LYS A 79 3.17 -7.10 -17.72
N ARG A 80 3.01 -5.80 -17.41
CA ARG A 80 3.19 -5.29 -16.04
C ARG A 80 2.13 -5.82 -15.07
N LEU A 81 0.87 -5.89 -15.49
CA LEU A 81 -0.20 -6.45 -14.67
C LEU A 81 0.00 -7.95 -14.41
N ASP A 82 0.46 -8.70 -15.40
CA ASP A 82 0.75 -10.13 -15.23
C ASP A 82 1.93 -10.35 -14.27
N LYS A 83 2.96 -9.49 -14.35
CA LYS A 83 4.07 -9.51 -13.37
C LYS A 83 3.58 -9.21 -11.96
N LEU A 84 2.72 -8.19 -11.79
CA LEU A 84 2.16 -7.82 -10.49
C LEU A 84 1.23 -8.91 -9.94
N ARG A 85 0.42 -9.53 -10.80
CA ARG A 85 -0.47 -10.63 -10.43
C ARG A 85 0.32 -11.83 -9.93
N ARG A 86 1.34 -12.26 -10.67
CA ARG A 86 2.24 -13.35 -10.24
C ARG A 86 2.90 -13.05 -8.89
N ALA A 87 3.44 -11.83 -8.72
CA ALA A 87 4.06 -11.43 -7.46
C ALA A 87 3.07 -11.42 -6.27
N ASN A 88 1.78 -11.16 -6.53
CA ASN A 88 0.74 -11.22 -5.50
C ASN A 88 0.36 -12.68 -5.19
N GLU A 89 0.19 -13.51 -6.21
CA GLU A 89 -0.08 -14.95 -6.08
C GLU A 89 1.03 -15.66 -5.29
N ASP A 90 2.30 -15.34 -5.57
CA ASP A 90 3.45 -15.87 -4.83
C ASP A 90 3.40 -15.49 -3.34
N ARG A 91 2.97 -14.25 -3.03
CA ARG A 91 2.82 -13.78 -1.64
C ARG A 91 1.69 -14.49 -0.91
N GLU A 92 0.55 -14.65 -1.57
CA GLU A 92 -0.62 -15.34 -1.01
C GLU A 92 -0.32 -16.84 -0.82
N TYR A 93 0.34 -17.47 -1.79
CA TYR A 93 0.83 -18.84 -1.66
C TYR A 93 1.81 -18.97 -0.48
N ALA A 94 2.77 -18.06 -0.35
CA ALA A 94 3.69 -18.06 0.77
C ALA A 94 3.01 -17.89 2.14
N LYS A 95 1.85 -17.21 2.21
CA LYS A 95 1.02 -17.14 3.42
C LYS A 95 0.32 -18.47 3.68
N MET A 96 -0.28 -19.10 2.66
CA MET A 96 -0.97 -20.39 2.80
C MET A 96 -0.05 -21.52 3.24
N VAL A 97 1.20 -21.52 2.79
CA VAL A 97 2.19 -22.57 3.10
C VAL A 97 3.07 -22.19 4.31
N LYS A 98 2.74 -21.11 5.02
CA LYS A 98 3.50 -20.64 6.21
C LYS A 98 3.37 -21.59 7.40
N ASP A 99 2.20 -22.19 7.59
CA ASP A 99 1.92 -23.00 8.77
C ASP A 99 2.32 -24.47 8.61
N LEU A 100 2.86 -24.85 7.45
CA LEU A 100 3.38 -26.20 7.24
C LEU A 100 4.69 -26.41 8.03
N PRO A 101 4.83 -27.53 8.76
CA PRO A 101 5.98 -27.80 9.63
C PRO A 101 7.32 -27.84 8.87
N PHE A 102 7.30 -28.19 7.59
CA PHE A 102 8.49 -28.22 6.73
C PHE A 102 9.01 -26.83 6.31
N ASN A 103 8.15 -25.81 6.25
CA ASN A 103 8.50 -24.47 5.78
C ASN A 103 8.94 -23.51 6.89
N ASN A 104 8.54 -23.80 8.13
CA ASN A 104 8.87 -22.98 9.29
C ASN A 104 10.35 -23.03 9.68
N ALA A 105 11.07 -24.12 9.37
CA ALA A 105 12.51 -24.20 9.65
C ALA A 105 13.35 -23.39 8.64
N GLN A 106 12.95 -23.35 7.36
CA GLN A 106 13.72 -22.74 6.28
C GLN A 106 13.42 -21.23 6.09
N ASN A 107 12.16 -20.81 6.23
CA ASN A 107 11.72 -19.44 5.90
C ASN A 107 11.81 -18.44 7.06
N ASN A 108 11.83 -18.90 8.32
CA ASN A 108 11.96 -18.01 9.47
C ASN A 108 13.39 -17.49 9.67
N TYR A 109 14.41 -18.19 9.15
CA TYR A 109 15.79 -17.71 9.15
C TYR A 109 16.01 -16.58 8.12
N SER A 110 15.55 -16.76 6.88
CA SER A 110 15.84 -15.83 5.79
C SER A 110 14.95 -14.58 5.74
N LYS A 111 13.68 -14.65 6.17
CA LYS A 111 12.74 -13.52 6.05
C LYS A 111 12.83 -12.50 7.20
N ARG A 112 13.21 -12.93 8.41
CA ARG A 112 13.50 -12.02 9.54
C ARG A 112 14.85 -11.33 9.40
N GLU A 113 15.82 -12.01 8.79
CA GLU A 113 17.17 -11.46 8.55
C GLU A 113 17.23 -10.38 7.47
N SER A 114 16.24 -10.25 6.57
CA SER A 114 16.33 -9.27 5.45
C SER A 114 15.61 -7.94 5.73
N TYR A 115 14.43 -7.95 6.38
CA TYR A 115 13.74 -6.70 6.73
C TYR A 115 14.09 -6.20 8.14
N GLY A 116 14.34 -7.11 9.10
CA GLY A 116 14.69 -6.74 10.47
C GLY A 116 16.12 -6.23 10.65
N SER A 117 17.02 -6.59 9.74
CA SER A 117 18.40 -6.08 9.72
C SER A 117 18.47 -4.67 9.18
N ILE A 118 17.82 -4.37 8.05
CA ILE A 118 17.84 -3.05 7.40
C ILE A 118 17.03 -2.04 8.23
N LEU A 119 15.82 -2.40 8.68
CA LEU A 119 15.03 -1.53 9.56
C LEU A 119 15.64 -1.43 10.97
N GLY A 120 16.31 -2.48 11.43
CA GLY A 120 17.03 -2.46 12.71
C GLY A 120 18.30 -1.60 12.67
N GLU A 121 18.95 -1.48 11.52
CA GLU A 121 20.13 -0.63 11.32
C GLU A 121 19.75 0.84 11.10
N ILE A 122 18.70 1.11 10.32
CA ILE A 122 18.19 2.47 10.08
C ILE A 122 17.47 3.03 11.32
N GLY A 123 16.70 2.19 12.03
CA GLY A 123 15.90 2.61 13.18
C GLY A 123 16.73 3.16 14.34
N ILE A 124 17.97 2.70 14.50
CA ILE A 124 18.87 3.17 15.56
C ILE A 124 19.41 4.57 15.24
N GLY A 125 19.73 4.87 13.98
CA GLY A 125 20.16 6.20 13.57
C GLY A 125 19.05 7.25 13.70
N VAL A 126 17.80 6.86 13.43
CA VAL A 126 16.64 7.75 13.56
C VAL A 126 16.36 8.07 15.04
N ASP A 127 16.45 7.08 15.92
CA ASP A 127 16.26 7.28 17.37
C ASP A 127 17.29 8.28 17.95
N SER A 128 18.54 8.20 17.49
CA SER A 128 19.61 9.13 17.91
C SER A 128 19.33 10.60 17.58
N GLY A 129 18.65 10.89 16.47
CA GLY A 129 18.29 12.26 16.11
C GLY A 129 17.22 12.83 17.05
N ILE A 130 16.28 11.98 17.46
CA ILE A 130 15.19 12.35 18.36
C ILE A 130 15.73 12.66 19.76
N THR A 131 16.68 11.86 20.26
CA THR A 131 17.28 12.08 21.60
C THR A 131 18.07 13.39 21.66
N ILE A 132 18.84 13.72 20.63
CA ILE A 132 19.61 14.98 20.56
C ILE A 132 18.68 16.19 20.60
N ILE A 133 17.63 16.19 19.77
CA ILE A 133 16.64 17.27 19.72
C ILE A 133 15.94 17.38 21.07
N ALA A 134 15.49 16.27 21.65
CA ALA A 134 14.81 16.25 22.94
C ALA A 134 15.69 16.81 24.06
N VAL A 135 16.94 16.37 24.18
CA VAL A 135 17.86 16.87 25.21
C VAL A 135 18.13 18.36 25.04
N PHE A 136 18.31 18.83 23.80
CA PHE A 136 18.51 20.26 23.53
C PHE A 136 17.34 21.10 24.05
N PHE A 137 16.10 20.70 23.74
CA PHE A 137 14.91 21.42 24.22
C PHE A 137 14.77 21.37 25.75
N VAL A 138 15.00 20.21 26.37
CA VAL A 138 14.92 20.06 27.83
C VAL A 138 15.94 20.95 28.53
N VAL A 139 17.21 20.91 28.10
CA VAL A 139 18.27 21.71 28.72
C VAL A 139 18.07 23.21 28.45
N ALA A 140 17.65 23.61 27.25
CA ALA A 140 17.34 25.00 26.96
C ALA A 140 16.15 25.52 27.78
N PHE A 141 15.13 24.69 27.99
CA PHE A 141 13.97 25.03 28.80
C PHE A 141 14.32 25.16 30.29
N VAL A 142 15.04 24.19 30.84
CA VAL A 142 15.51 24.24 32.24
C VAL A 142 16.48 25.41 32.44
N GLY A 143 17.41 25.61 31.52
CA GLY A 143 18.40 26.68 31.57
C GLY A 143 17.76 28.07 31.63
N LYS A 144 16.58 28.27 31.02
CA LYS A 144 15.83 29.54 31.10
C LYS A 144 15.41 29.90 32.52
N TYR A 145 15.20 28.92 33.40
CA TYR A 145 14.85 29.18 34.79
C TYR A 145 16.07 29.37 35.69
N LEU A 146 17.24 28.87 35.27
CA LEU A 146 18.48 28.94 36.04
C LEU A 146 19.36 30.14 35.67
N SER A 147 19.14 30.77 34.51
CA SER A 147 19.99 31.84 33.99
C SER A 147 19.20 33.11 33.70
N ASP A 148 19.66 34.25 34.24
CA ASP A 148 19.06 35.57 33.98
C ASP A 148 19.27 36.07 32.54
N SER A 149 20.29 35.56 31.85
CA SER A 149 20.56 35.97 30.47
C SER A 149 19.72 35.18 29.46
N LYS A 150 19.32 35.84 28.37
CA LYS A 150 18.55 35.21 27.29
C LYS A 150 19.36 34.19 26.47
N VAL A 151 20.69 34.24 26.50
CA VAL A 151 21.58 33.47 25.62
C VAL A 151 22.24 32.27 26.29
N LEU A 152 22.56 32.34 27.59
CA LEU A 152 23.23 31.25 28.31
C LEU A 152 22.49 29.90 28.25
N PRO A 153 21.14 29.82 28.35
CA PRO A 153 20.44 28.54 28.28
C PRO A 153 20.71 27.76 26.99
N TYR A 154 20.83 28.48 25.87
CA TYR A 154 21.11 27.88 24.57
C TYR A 154 22.57 27.41 24.46
N VAL A 155 23.51 28.11 25.08
CA VAL A 155 24.93 27.70 25.14
C VAL A 155 25.10 26.42 25.95
N TRP A 156 24.41 26.32 27.10
CA TRP A 156 24.41 25.09 27.89
C TRP A 156 23.75 23.93 27.12
N ALA A 157 22.66 24.20 26.39
CA ALA A 157 21.98 23.22 25.57
C ALA A 157 22.84 22.71 24.41
N THR A 158 23.61 23.57 23.73
CA THR A 158 24.52 23.14 22.65
C THR A 158 25.66 22.28 23.18
N ILE A 159 26.26 22.64 24.33
CA ILE A 159 27.31 21.84 24.97
C ILE A 159 26.76 20.46 25.36
N ALA A 160 25.59 20.41 26.00
CA ALA A 160 24.94 19.16 26.37
C ALA A 160 24.62 18.28 25.15
N ALA A 161 24.13 18.87 24.05
CA ALA A 161 23.85 18.16 22.81
C ALA A 161 25.11 17.53 22.19
N VAL A 162 26.24 18.24 22.21
CA VAL A 162 27.53 17.69 21.73
C VAL A 162 28.01 16.53 22.60
N CYS A 163 27.88 16.64 23.93
CA CYS A 163 28.23 15.54 24.83
C CYS A 163 27.36 14.30 24.58
N VAL A 164 26.05 14.47 24.41
CA VAL A 164 25.14 13.36 24.09
C VAL A 164 25.50 12.72 22.75
N LEU A 165 25.85 13.51 21.74
CA LEU A 165 26.28 12.99 20.44
C LEU A 165 27.50 12.07 20.57
N VAL A 166 28.50 12.45 21.37
CA VAL A 166 29.69 11.62 21.61
C VAL A 166 29.32 10.30 22.31
N ILE A 167 28.43 10.36 23.30
CA ILE A 167 27.94 9.17 24.01
C ILE A 167 27.19 8.25 23.03
N GLU A 168 26.32 8.80 22.21
CA GLU A 168 25.50 8.07 21.26
C GLU A 168 26.35 7.36 20.20
N VAL A 169 27.37 8.05 19.65
CA VAL A 169 28.36 7.47 18.73
C VAL A 169 29.13 6.34 19.40
N SER A 170 29.52 6.51 20.66
CA SER A 170 30.24 5.49 21.42
C SER A 170 29.38 4.24 21.66
N LEU A 171 28.12 4.44 22.07
CA LEU A 171 27.14 3.36 22.25
C LEU A 171 26.84 2.62 20.95
N PHE A 172 26.70 3.37 19.85
CA PHE A 172 26.50 2.82 18.51
C PHE A 172 27.67 1.91 18.12
N LEU A 173 28.90 2.37 18.34
CA LEU A 173 30.10 1.59 18.04
C LEU A 173 30.16 0.29 18.87
N ILE A 174 29.91 0.37 20.18
CA ILE A 174 29.84 -0.82 21.07
C ILE A 174 28.77 -1.80 20.57
N ARG A 175 27.64 -1.29 20.08
CA ARG A 175 26.54 -2.10 19.57
C ARG A 175 26.91 -2.82 18.28
N ILE A 176 27.62 -2.16 17.36
CA ILE A 176 28.16 -2.79 16.14
C ILE A 176 29.11 -3.93 16.52
N TYR A 177 30.08 -3.68 17.41
CA TYR A 177 31.01 -4.73 17.86
C TYR A 177 30.30 -5.92 18.52
N LYS A 178 29.27 -5.65 19.32
CA LYS A 178 28.48 -6.71 19.96
C LYS A 178 27.68 -7.53 18.95
N LYS A 179 27.17 -6.90 17.89
CA LYS A 179 26.46 -7.58 16.79
C LYS A 179 27.40 -8.51 16.03
N GLU A 180 28.56 -8.03 15.63
CA GLU A 180 29.58 -8.83 14.93
C GLU A 180 30.01 -10.06 15.76
N LYS A 181 30.22 -9.87 17.08
CA LYS A 181 30.55 -10.98 17.98
C LYS A 181 29.43 -12.03 18.05
N ARG A 182 28.16 -11.62 18.06
CA ARG A 182 27.02 -12.55 18.08
C ARG A 182 26.93 -13.36 16.79
N GLU A 183 27.17 -12.73 15.64
CA GLU A 183 27.17 -13.41 14.35
C GLU A 183 28.26 -14.50 14.27
N LYS A 184 29.48 -14.19 14.73
CA LYS A 184 30.57 -15.17 14.83
C LYS A 184 30.21 -16.36 15.74
N LEU A 185 29.56 -16.11 16.87
CA LEU A 185 29.13 -17.17 17.79
C LEU A 185 28.04 -18.06 17.19
N ILE A 186 27.07 -17.47 16.48
CA ILE A 186 26.00 -18.23 15.82
C ILE A 186 26.60 -19.13 14.73
N LYS A 187 27.51 -18.60 13.90
CA LYS A 187 28.20 -19.35 12.85
C LYS A 187 29.08 -20.49 13.41
N SER A 188 29.73 -20.26 14.55
CA SER A 188 30.49 -21.31 15.25
C SER A 188 29.57 -22.43 15.76
N ARG A 189 28.41 -22.09 16.35
CA ARG A 189 27.42 -23.06 16.82
C ARG A 189 26.79 -23.87 15.68
N SER A 190 26.48 -23.25 14.54
CA SER A 190 25.93 -23.97 13.38
C SER A 190 26.93 -24.98 12.81
N ASN A 191 28.20 -24.60 12.67
CA ASN A 191 29.26 -25.50 12.22
C ASN A 191 29.47 -26.69 13.17
N LEU A 192 29.41 -26.47 14.49
CA LEU A 192 29.50 -27.53 15.49
C LEU A 192 28.34 -28.54 15.36
N ASN A 193 27.11 -28.05 15.19
CA ASN A 193 25.93 -28.90 15.05
C ASN A 193 25.95 -29.72 13.77
N GLN A 194 26.43 -29.14 12.65
CA GLN A 194 26.61 -29.87 11.39
C GLN A 194 27.64 -30.99 11.53
N GLN A 195 28.77 -30.75 12.19
CA GLN A 195 29.77 -31.80 12.46
C GLN A 195 29.21 -32.93 13.32
N LYS A 196 28.47 -32.61 14.38
CA LYS A 196 27.81 -33.61 15.24
C LYS A 196 26.79 -34.46 14.46
N ALA A 197 26.04 -33.85 13.53
CA ALA A 197 25.09 -34.57 12.69
C ALA A 197 25.78 -35.54 11.72
N ILE A 198 26.92 -35.13 11.13
CA ILE A 198 27.72 -36.00 10.26
C ILE A 198 28.29 -37.18 11.06
N MET A 199 28.86 -36.94 12.24
CA MET A 199 29.40 -38.01 13.10
C MET A 199 28.33 -39.02 13.54
N LYS A 200 27.12 -38.56 13.84
CA LYS A 200 25.99 -39.44 14.19
C LYS A 200 25.61 -40.35 13.02
N ASN A 201 25.51 -39.80 11.81
CA ASN A 201 25.15 -40.57 10.60
C ASN A 201 26.27 -41.56 10.17
N THR A 202 27.53 -41.25 10.47
CA THR A 202 28.65 -42.19 10.24
C THR A 202 28.63 -43.38 11.21
N ASN A 203 28.18 -43.19 12.46
CA ASN A 203 28.09 -44.26 13.46
C ASN A 203 26.85 -45.16 13.30
N ASP A 204 25.79 -44.69 12.63
CA ASP A 204 24.55 -45.44 12.38
C ASP A 204 24.61 -46.35 11.13
N LYS A 205 25.76 -46.48 10.44
CA LYS A 205 25.97 -47.47 9.37
C LYS A 205 26.48 -48.80 9.96
N PRO A 206 25.62 -49.82 10.20
CA PRO A 206 26.10 -51.13 10.61
C PRO A 206 26.93 -51.79 9.50
N GLN A 207 27.96 -52.50 9.93
CA GLN A 207 28.95 -53.26 9.16
C GLN A 207 28.34 -54.37 8.26
N ASN A 208 27.50 -54.02 7.28
CA ASN A 208 26.85 -54.97 6.37
C ASN A 208 27.76 -55.42 5.20
N ASN A 209 28.95 -54.82 5.05
CA ASN A 209 29.83 -55.14 3.92
C ASN A 209 30.69 -56.40 4.15
N ASN A 210 30.83 -56.89 5.39
CA ASN A 210 31.64 -58.10 5.66
C ASN A 210 30.88 -59.43 5.51
N LYS A 211 29.54 -59.45 5.47
CA LYS A 211 28.77 -60.69 5.24
C LYS A 211 28.70 -61.12 3.78
N LYS A 212 28.84 -60.21 2.80
CA LYS A 212 28.81 -60.58 1.37
C LYS A 212 30.10 -61.21 0.85
N LYS A 213 31.23 -61.04 1.54
CA LYS A 213 32.52 -61.60 1.10
C LYS A 213 32.67 -63.08 1.48
N ILE A 214 32.15 -63.48 2.64
CA ILE A 214 32.26 -64.86 3.15
C ILE A 214 31.34 -65.85 2.38
N THR A 215 30.20 -65.39 1.84
CA THR A 215 29.30 -66.27 1.07
C THR A 215 29.82 -66.55 -0.35
N LYS A 216 30.75 -65.76 -0.89
CA LYS A 216 31.33 -66.01 -2.22
C LYS A 216 32.47 -67.04 -2.19
N GLU A 217 33.28 -67.09 -1.14
CA GLU A 217 34.34 -68.11 -1.01
C GLU A 217 33.83 -69.52 -0.67
N LYS A 218 32.61 -69.64 -0.13
CA LYS A 218 32.02 -70.95 0.19
C LYS A 218 31.29 -71.64 -0.98
N LYS A 219 31.28 -71.04 -2.17
CA LYS A 219 30.70 -71.63 -3.39
C LYS A 219 31.74 -72.10 -4.41
N GLU A 220 33.03 -71.99 -4.09
CA GLU A 220 34.15 -72.41 -4.96
C GLU A 220 35.00 -73.54 -4.35
N LYS A 221 34.47 -74.27 -3.36
CA LYS A 221 35.03 -75.54 -2.87
C LYS A 221 33.96 -76.60 -2.77
#